data_AF-A0A950J4R2-F1
#
_entry.id   AF-A0A950J4R2-F1
#
_cell.length_a   1.000
_cell.length_b   1.000
_cell.length_c   1.000
_cell.angle_alpha   90.00
_cell.angle_beta   90.00
_cell.angle_gamma   90.00
#
_symmetry.space_group_name_H-M   'P 1'
#
loop_
_entity.id
_entity.type
_entity.pdbx_description
1 polymer ?
#
loop_
_entity_poly.entity_id
_entity_poly.type
_entity_poly.pdbx_seq_one_letter_code
_entity_poly.pdbx_strand_id
1 'polypeptide(L)'
;MAVSNRPPGQLDSTSALAPYTGPWNDRMAAHLLRRAGFGGSPQEVSRFSSMRMHDAVEALVHFPPANMPTPDVFDPYSAGLLPLARGQQMSMDDMARRQRAQDLRKEARQNIIALQQWWLNRMLTTNAPLQEKMTFFFHGHYTSAAIQKGIWPSYIFNQNQLFRTYALGNLRDLTLAVSKDPAMLIYLDNALSNAQHPNENYARELME
;
A
#
# COMPACT_ATOMS: atom_id res chain seq x y z
N MET A 1 12.35 -26.84 -18.52
CA MET A 1 11.41 -27.49 -17.59
C MET A 1 11.16 -26.55 -16.42
N ALA A 2 9.92 -26.15 -16.15
CA ALA A 2 9.61 -25.29 -15.00
C ALA A 2 9.71 -26.13 -13.72
N VAL A 3 10.78 -25.96 -12.95
CA VAL A 3 10.93 -26.59 -11.65
C VAL A 3 9.90 -25.96 -10.71
N SER A 4 8.96 -26.77 -10.20
CA SER A 4 7.99 -26.31 -9.22
C SER A 4 8.71 -25.91 -7.92
N ASN A 5 8.67 -24.61 -7.64
CA ASN A 5 9.22 -24.01 -6.41
C ASN A 5 8.32 -24.21 -5.18
N ARG A 6 7.23 -24.97 -5.33
CA ARG A 6 6.41 -25.46 -4.22
C ARG A 6 7.12 -26.65 -3.57
N PRO A 7 7.22 -26.70 -2.22
CA PRO A 7 7.65 -27.92 -1.53
C PRO A 7 6.74 -29.09 -1.93
N PRO A 8 7.26 -30.32 -2.07
CA PRO A 8 6.43 -31.51 -2.33
C PRO A 8 5.43 -31.74 -1.18
N GLY A 9 4.21 -32.19 -1.49
CA GLY A 9 3.17 -32.52 -0.50
C GLY A 9 1.77 -32.00 -0.85
N GLN A 10 0.73 -32.60 -0.26
CA GLN A 10 -0.64 -32.07 -0.26
C GLN A 10 -0.81 -31.07 0.90
N LEU A 11 -1.62 -30.02 0.67
CA LEU A 11 -2.03 -29.12 1.75
C LEU A 11 -3.11 -29.83 2.56
N ASP A 12 -2.81 -30.10 3.82
CA ASP A 12 -3.77 -30.56 4.79
C ASP A 12 -4.17 -29.38 5.69
N SER A 13 -5.43 -28.95 5.60
CA SER A 13 -5.94 -27.82 6.35
C SER A 13 -5.94 -28.04 7.86
N THR A 14 -5.93 -29.30 8.32
CA THR A 14 -5.92 -29.64 9.74
C THR A 14 -4.53 -29.47 10.38
N SER A 15 -3.47 -29.56 9.58
CA SER A 15 -2.08 -29.39 10.01
C SER A 15 -1.41 -28.14 9.44
N ALA A 16 -2.12 -27.34 8.63
CA ALA A 16 -1.58 -26.15 7.97
C ALA A 16 -1.00 -25.08 8.91
N LEU A 17 -1.45 -25.07 10.18
CA LEU A 17 -0.96 -24.16 11.23
C LEU A 17 0.08 -24.80 12.15
N ALA A 18 0.38 -26.10 11.99
CA ALA A 18 1.39 -26.76 12.79
C ALA A 18 2.79 -26.20 12.46
N PRO A 19 3.69 -26.10 13.45
CA PRO A 19 5.07 -25.71 13.20
C PRO A 19 5.73 -26.59 12.14
N TYR A 20 6.40 -25.98 11.17
CA TYR A 20 7.12 -26.71 10.14
C TYR A 20 8.33 -27.44 10.75
N THR A 21 8.41 -28.75 10.53
CA THR A 21 9.48 -29.63 11.05
C THR A 21 10.38 -30.21 9.96
N GLY A 22 10.18 -29.81 8.70
CA GLY A 22 10.98 -30.29 7.57
C GLY A 22 12.37 -29.63 7.48
N PRO A 23 13.19 -30.02 6.49
CA PRO A 23 14.55 -29.52 6.35
C PRO A 23 14.56 -28.02 6.03
N TRP A 24 15.42 -27.27 6.72
CA TRP A 24 15.72 -25.89 6.40
C TRP A 24 16.96 -25.82 5.49
N ASN A 25 16.78 -25.37 4.26
CA ASN A 25 17.83 -25.27 3.24
C ASN A 25 17.54 -24.11 2.27
N ASP A 26 18.44 -23.86 1.32
CA ASP A 26 18.32 -22.78 0.32
C ASP A 26 16.97 -22.80 -0.42
N ARG A 27 16.44 -23.98 -0.73
CA ARG A 27 15.14 -24.10 -1.41
C ARG A 27 14.00 -23.58 -0.53
N MET A 28 14.00 -23.92 0.76
CA MET A 28 12.98 -23.46 1.71
C MET A 28 13.16 -21.98 2.05
N ALA A 29 14.39 -21.49 2.22
CA ALA A 29 14.68 -20.07 2.40
C ALA A 29 14.20 -19.24 1.21
N ALA A 30 14.50 -19.67 -0.02
CA ALA A 30 14.00 -19.02 -1.23
C ALA A 30 12.47 -19.09 -1.34
N HIS A 31 11.85 -20.18 -0.87
CA HIS A 31 10.39 -20.29 -0.82
C HIS A 31 9.80 -19.27 0.15
N LEU A 32 10.34 -19.18 1.37
CA LEU A 32 9.92 -18.19 2.37
C LEU A 32 10.02 -16.76 1.81
N LEU A 33 11.17 -16.38 1.22
CA LEU A 33 11.39 -15.04 0.67
C LEU A 33 10.43 -14.68 -0.48
N ARG A 34 10.03 -15.65 -1.31
CA ARG A 34 8.98 -15.44 -2.33
C ARG A 34 7.58 -15.23 -1.75
N ARG A 35 7.29 -15.87 -0.62
CA ARG A 35 5.96 -15.80 0.04
C ARG A 35 5.85 -14.56 0.93
N ALA A 36 6.90 -14.24 1.67
CA ALA A 36 6.99 -13.13 2.61
C ALA A 36 7.58 -11.86 1.97
N GLY A 37 7.69 -11.81 0.65
CA GLY A 37 8.32 -10.69 -0.06
C GLY A 37 8.07 -10.74 -1.56
N PHE A 38 9.04 -10.21 -2.32
CA PHE A 38 9.01 -10.20 -3.79
C PHE A 38 10.04 -11.16 -4.40
N GLY A 39 10.66 -12.00 -3.57
CA GLY A 39 11.76 -12.89 -3.95
C GLY A 39 12.95 -12.70 -3.03
N GLY A 40 14.09 -13.28 -3.41
CA GLY A 40 15.37 -13.10 -2.73
C GLY A 40 16.51 -13.37 -3.69
N SER A 41 17.52 -12.51 -3.64
CA SER A 41 18.79 -12.71 -4.33
C SER A 41 19.51 -13.96 -3.83
N PRO A 42 20.43 -14.55 -4.62
CA PRO A 42 21.24 -15.68 -4.15
C PRO A 42 21.93 -15.42 -2.80
N GLN A 43 22.39 -14.18 -2.59
CA GLN A 43 23.01 -13.74 -1.33
C GLN A 43 22.02 -13.75 -0.18
N GLU A 44 20.80 -13.24 -0.37
CA GLU A 44 19.75 -13.29 0.66
C GLU A 44 19.31 -14.72 0.95
N VAL A 45 19.17 -15.57 -0.07
CA VAL A 45 18.83 -16.99 0.12
C VAL A 45 19.88 -17.68 0.98
N SER A 46 21.16 -17.51 0.66
CA SER A 46 22.27 -18.07 1.45
C SER A 46 22.33 -17.50 2.88
N ARG A 47 22.04 -16.20 3.04
CA ARG A 47 21.93 -15.56 4.35
C ARG A 47 20.80 -16.17 5.18
N PHE A 48 19.62 -16.35 4.60
CA PHE A 48 18.46 -16.90 5.32
C PHE A 48 18.59 -18.41 5.59
N SER A 49 19.19 -19.17 4.68
CA SER A 49 19.39 -20.62 4.89
C SER A 49 20.45 -20.94 5.94
N SER A 50 21.40 -20.03 6.17
CA SER A 50 22.39 -20.16 7.27
C SER A 50 21.83 -19.79 8.65
N MET A 51 20.68 -19.13 8.73
CA MET A 51 19.96 -18.88 9.98
C MET A 51 19.19 -20.11 10.43
N ARG A 52 18.84 -20.17 11.73
CA ARG A 52 17.73 -21.04 12.14
C ARG A 52 16.46 -20.52 11.50
N MET A 53 15.57 -21.42 11.09
CA MET A 53 14.29 -21.08 10.46
C MET A 53 13.47 -20.07 11.29
N HIS A 54 13.46 -20.23 12.62
CA HIS A 54 12.79 -19.29 13.51
C HIS A 54 13.36 -17.88 13.37
N ASP A 55 14.68 -17.72 13.49
CA ASP A 55 15.36 -16.42 13.37
C ASP A 55 15.15 -15.79 11.98
N ALA A 56 15.07 -16.61 10.93
CA ALA A 56 14.76 -16.17 9.57
C ALA A 56 13.34 -15.59 9.45
N VAL A 57 12.36 -16.19 10.13
CA VAL A 57 10.98 -15.68 10.19
C VAL A 57 10.94 -14.41 11.05
N GLU A 58 11.59 -14.41 12.21
CA GLU A 58 11.67 -13.26 13.11
C GLU A 58 12.24 -12.02 12.39
N ALA A 59 13.27 -12.20 11.57
CA ALA A 59 13.86 -11.13 10.76
C ALA A 59 12.92 -10.54 9.70
N LEU A 60 11.84 -11.26 9.32
CA LEU A 60 10.85 -10.77 8.36
C LEU A 60 9.67 -10.08 9.05
N VAL A 61 9.25 -10.56 10.22
CA VAL A 61 8.09 -10.00 10.95
C VAL A 61 8.47 -8.79 11.80
N HIS A 62 9.74 -8.65 12.18
CA HIS A 62 10.25 -7.47 12.88
C HIS A 62 10.95 -6.53 11.90
N PHE A 63 10.24 -5.47 11.50
CA PHE A 63 10.72 -4.55 10.48
C PHE A 63 11.84 -3.64 11.01
N PRO A 64 12.99 -3.55 10.31
CA PRO A 64 13.97 -2.53 10.59
C PRO A 64 13.40 -1.12 10.27
N PRO A 65 13.98 -0.05 10.82
CA PRO A 65 13.64 1.31 10.44
C PRO A 65 13.72 1.51 8.92
N ALA A 66 12.84 2.35 8.38
CA ALA A 66 12.83 2.65 6.96
C ALA A 66 14.18 3.23 6.50
N ASN A 67 14.73 2.68 5.42
CA ASN A 67 16.02 3.05 4.85
C ASN A 67 15.92 3.89 3.56
N MET A 68 14.70 4.27 3.17
CA MET A 68 14.45 5.04 1.94
C MET A 68 13.77 6.37 2.28
N PRO A 69 14.23 7.50 1.69
CA PRO A 69 13.59 8.79 1.91
C PRO A 69 12.13 8.75 1.42
N THR A 70 11.28 9.53 2.09
CA THR A 70 9.93 9.79 1.61
C THR A 70 10.01 10.57 0.29
N PRO A 71 9.20 10.20 -0.72
CA PRO A 71 9.15 10.94 -1.96
C PRO A 71 8.56 12.32 -1.69
N ASP A 72 9.04 13.33 -2.43
CA ASP A 72 8.39 14.64 -2.46
C ASP A 72 7.10 14.49 -3.28
N VAL A 73 5.99 14.26 -2.58
CA VAL A 73 4.66 14.15 -3.20
C VAL A 73 3.96 15.46 -2.95
N PHE A 74 3.65 16.17 -4.03
CA PHE A 74 2.88 17.39 -3.96
C PHE A 74 1.58 17.17 -3.16
N ASP A 75 1.43 17.92 -2.07
CA ASP A 75 0.24 17.94 -1.26
C ASP A 75 -0.48 19.30 -1.40
N PRO A 76 -1.66 19.34 -2.02
CA PRO A 76 -2.39 20.58 -2.22
C PRO A 76 -2.89 21.24 -0.92
N TYR A 77 -2.98 20.51 0.19
CA TYR A 77 -3.30 21.12 1.49
C TYR A 77 -2.11 21.87 2.08
N SER A 78 -0.92 21.27 2.10
CA SER A 78 0.30 21.93 2.58
C SER A 78 0.68 23.15 1.72
N ALA A 79 0.33 23.14 0.44
CA ALA A 79 0.48 24.27 -0.46
C ALA A 79 -0.61 25.37 -0.28
N GLY A 80 -1.61 25.16 0.60
CA GLY A 80 -2.74 26.08 0.77
C GLY A 80 -3.64 26.20 -0.47
N LEU A 81 -3.54 25.24 -1.40
CA LEU A 81 -4.21 25.24 -2.70
C LEU A 81 -5.58 24.57 -2.68
N LEU A 82 -5.89 23.85 -1.60
CA LEU A 82 -7.24 23.43 -1.24
C LEU A 82 -7.78 24.28 -0.08
N PRO A 83 -8.28 25.50 -0.33
CA PRO A 83 -9.47 25.92 0.38
C PRO A 83 -10.62 25.01 -0.07
N LEU A 84 -11.68 24.91 0.72
CA LEU A 84 -13.01 24.74 0.15
C LEU A 84 -13.14 25.78 -0.98
N ALA A 85 -12.84 25.40 -2.23
CA ALA A 85 -12.55 26.32 -3.33
C ALA A 85 -13.83 26.99 -3.88
N ARG A 86 -14.81 27.24 -3.02
CA ARG A 86 -15.95 28.10 -3.29
C ARG A 86 -15.62 29.58 -3.14
N GLY A 87 -14.63 29.96 -2.32
CA GLY A 87 -14.42 31.37 -1.93
C GLY A 87 -13.46 32.18 -2.82
N GLN A 88 -12.28 31.63 -3.15
CA GLN A 88 -11.22 32.41 -3.83
C GLN A 88 -11.23 32.32 -5.37
N GLN A 89 -11.99 31.39 -5.95
CA GLN A 89 -12.05 31.23 -7.40
C GLN A 89 -12.89 32.30 -8.10
N MET A 90 -13.73 33.06 -7.39
CA MET A 90 -14.70 33.96 -8.01
C MET A 90 -14.10 35.17 -8.76
N SER A 91 -12.80 35.47 -8.61
CA SER A 91 -12.16 36.67 -9.21
C SER A 91 -11.29 36.41 -10.46
N MET A 92 -11.04 35.15 -10.85
CA MET A 92 -10.19 34.85 -12.03
C MET A 92 -11.02 34.77 -13.31
N ASP A 93 -10.49 35.21 -14.44
CA ASP A 93 -11.08 34.96 -15.77
C ASP A 93 -11.18 33.44 -16.04
N ASP A 94 -12.22 33.01 -16.75
CA ASP A 94 -12.56 31.60 -16.98
C ASP A 94 -11.43 30.84 -17.70
N MET A 95 -10.71 31.53 -18.60
CA MET A 95 -9.55 30.97 -19.29
C MET A 95 -8.40 30.66 -18.33
N ALA A 96 -8.10 31.58 -17.41
CA ALA A 96 -7.05 31.37 -16.42
C ALA A 96 -7.40 30.24 -15.44
N ARG A 97 -8.68 30.08 -15.09
CA ARG A 97 -9.16 28.95 -14.27
C ARG A 97 -8.95 27.62 -14.97
N ARG A 98 -9.31 27.54 -16.26
CA ARG A 98 -9.14 26.32 -17.08
C ARG A 98 -7.68 25.95 -17.21
N GLN A 99 -6.80 26.91 -17.49
CA GLN A 99 -5.36 26.68 -17.59
C GLN A 99 -4.80 26.12 -16.27
N ARG A 100 -5.09 26.77 -15.15
CA ARG A 100 -4.64 26.32 -13.83
C ARG A 100 -5.13 24.90 -13.49
N ALA A 101 -6.38 24.57 -13.84
CA ALA A 101 -6.91 23.22 -13.64
C ALA A 101 -6.19 22.17 -14.51
N GLN A 102 -5.77 22.53 -15.73
CA GLN A 102 -4.98 21.65 -16.60
C GLN A 102 -3.56 21.44 -16.04
N ASP A 103 -2.92 22.50 -15.56
CA ASP A 103 -1.58 22.45 -14.98
C ASP A 103 -1.55 21.54 -13.74
N LEU A 104 -2.51 21.73 -12.83
CA LEU A 104 -2.66 20.89 -11.64
C LEU A 104 -2.90 19.40 -11.99
N ARG A 105 -3.68 19.13 -13.04
CA ARG A 105 -3.90 17.74 -13.51
C ARG A 105 -2.62 17.13 -14.09
N LYS A 106 -1.83 17.92 -14.82
CA LYS A 106 -0.54 17.48 -15.36
C LYS A 106 0.44 17.16 -14.23
N GLU A 107 0.53 18.05 -13.24
CA GLU A 107 1.36 17.86 -12.05
C GLU A 107 0.93 16.62 -11.25
N ALA A 108 -0.37 16.43 -11.01
CA ALA A 108 -0.88 15.24 -10.33
C ALA A 108 -0.51 13.94 -11.06
N ARG A 109 -0.53 13.94 -12.40
CA ARG A 109 -0.08 12.79 -13.22
C ARG A 109 1.41 12.52 -13.10
N GLN A 110 2.23 13.56 -13.05
CA GLN A 110 3.68 13.39 -12.85
C GLN A 110 3.97 12.85 -11.44
N ASN A 111 3.29 13.38 -10.42
CA ASN A 111 3.41 12.92 -9.04
C ASN A 111 2.98 11.45 -8.88
N ILE A 112 1.88 11.00 -9.51
CA ILE A 112 1.48 9.59 -9.38
C ILE A 112 2.49 8.64 -10.03
N ILE A 113 3.08 9.03 -11.17
CA ILE A 113 4.14 8.25 -11.82
C ILE A 113 5.38 8.17 -10.92
N ALA A 114 5.80 9.30 -10.35
CA ALA A 114 6.92 9.35 -9.41
C ALA A 114 6.66 8.49 -8.16
N LEU A 115 5.44 8.54 -7.61
CA LEU A 115 5.03 7.73 -6.47
C LEU A 115 5.05 6.23 -6.79
N GLN A 116 4.58 5.83 -7.97
CA GLN A 116 4.65 4.44 -8.44
C GLN A 116 6.10 3.96 -8.58
N GLN A 117 6.97 4.76 -9.21
CA GLN A 117 8.38 4.45 -9.36
C GLN A 117 9.08 4.33 -8.00
N TRP A 118 8.81 5.26 -7.08
CA TRP A 118 9.32 5.22 -5.72
C TRP A 118 8.89 3.94 -5.00
N TRP A 119 7.60 3.59 -5.06
CA TRP A 119 7.11 2.41 -4.34
C TRP A 119 7.66 1.11 -4.94
N LEU A 120 7.76 1.01 -6.26
CA LEU A 120 8.40 -0.13 -6.93
C LEU A 120 9.87 -0.25 -6.53
N ASN A 121 10.62 0.86 -6.52
CA ASN A 121 12.01 0.86 -6.07
C ASN A 121 12.13 0.43 -4.59
N ARG A 122 11.19 0.87 -3.75
CA ARG A 122 11.10 0.45 -2.34
C ARG A 122 10.85 -1.05 -2.22
N MET A 123 9.94 -1.63 -3.01
CA MET A 123 9.69 -3.08 -3.02
C MET A 123 10.93 -3.90 -3.44
N LEU A 124 11.80 -3.32 -4.27
CA LEU A 124 13.04 -3.96 -4.73
C LEU A 124 14.20 -3.86 -3.75
N THR A 125 14.25 -2.79 -2.94
CA THR A 125 15.45 -2.41 -2.17
C THR A 125 15.25 -2.34 -0.66
N THR A 126 14.02 -2.51 -0.19
CA THR A 126 13.70 -2.47 1.24
C THR A 126 14.33 -3.62 2.01
N ASN A 127 14.74 -3.34 3.24
CA ASN A 127 15.11 -4.37 4.22
C ASN A 127 13.89 -4.97 4.95
N ALA A 128 12.67 -4.48 4.65
CA ALA A 128 11.41 -4.96 5.22
C ALA A 128 10.46 -5.48 4.12
N PRO A 129 10.81 -6.54 3.37
CA PRO A 129 10.04 -6.98 2.21
C PRO A 129 8.62 -7.45 2.57
N LEU A 130 8.42 -8.03 3.76
CA LEU A 130 7.10 -8.44 4.23
C LEU A 130 6.18 -7.23 4.48
N GLN A 131 6.71 -6.12 5.01
CA GLN A 131 5.94 -4.90 5.22
C GLN A 131 5.38 -4.37 3.89
N GLU A 132 6.21 -4.29 2.85
CA GLU A 132 5.77 -3.81 1.54
C GLU A 132 4.85 -4.81 0.82
N LYS A 133 5.06 -6.12 1.03
CA LYS A 133 4.16 -7.15 0.53
C LYS A 133 2.75 -7.02 1.10
N MET A 134 2.66 -6.82 2.42
CA MET A 134 1.37 -6.60 3.10
C MET A 134 0.75 -5.26 2.73
N THR A 135 1.57 -4.21 2.57
CA THR A 135 1.11 -2.91 2.06
C THR A 135 0.49 -3.05 0.67
N PHE A 136 1.12 -3.80 -0.22
CA PHE A 136 0.60 -4.07 -1.57
C PHE A 136 -0.68 -4.92 -1.53
N PHE A 137 -0.73 -5.93 -0.66
CA PHE A 137 -1.93 -6.72 -0.42
C PHE A 137 -3.11 -5.85 0.03
N PHE A 138 -2.93 -5.02 1.06
CA PHE A 138 -4.00 -4.16 1.58
C PHE A 138 -4.39 -3.05 0.60
N HIS A 139 -3.47 -2.57 -0.22
CA HIS A 139 -3.80 -1.63 -1.30
C HIS A 139 -4.74 -2.26 -2.34
N GLY A 140 -4.59 -3.56 -2.65
CA GLY A 140 -5.51 -4.28 -3.51
C GLY A 140 -6.81 -4.70 -2.83
N HIS A 141 -6.78 -4.90 -1.51
CA HIS A 141 -7.98 -5.24 -0.73
C HIS A 141 -8.88 -4.02 -0.51
N TYR A 142 -8.32 -2.92 0.00
CA TYR A 142 -9.00 -1.64 0.17
C TYR A 142 -8.75 -0.74 -1.05
N THR A 143 -9.44 -1.06 -2.14
CA THR A 143 -9.21 -0.39 -3.44
C THR A 143 -9.60 1.09 -3.40
N SER A 144 -8.73 1.94 -3.94
CA SER A 144 -8.97 3.36 -4.19
C SER A 144 -8.36 3.76 -5.54
N ALA A 145 -8.63 4.98 -6.03
CA ALA A 145 -8.08 5.45 -7.29
C ALA A 145 -7.46 6.85 -7.20
N ALA A 146 -6.26 7.00 -7.76
CA ALA A 146 -5.60 8.29 -7.89
C ALA A 146 -6.21 9.11 -9.05
N ILE A 147 -6.23 10.45 -8.92
CA ILE A 147 -6.61 11.38 -10.01
C ILE A 147 -8.05 11.14 -10.49
N GLN A 148 -8.90 10.58 -9.62
CA GLN A 148 -10.33 10.44 -9.82
C GLN A 148 -11.05 11.13 -8.67
N LYS A 149 -12.23 11.70 -8.93
CA LYS A 149 -13.08 12.31 -7.89
C LYS A 149 -12.40 13.37 -7.01
N GLY A 150 -11.29 13.97 -7.45
CA GLY A 150 -10.50 14.92 -6.66
C GLY A 150 -9.50 14.28 -5.68
N ILE A 151 -9.19 13.00 -5.83
CA ILE A 151 -8.17 12.29 -5.05
C ILE A 151 -6.78 12.67 -5.56
N TRP A 152 -6.00 13.31 -4.70
CA TRP A 152 -4.65 13.74 -5.01
C TRP A 152 -3.61 12.65 -4.72
N PRO A 153 -2.46 12.65 -5.40
CA PRO A 153 -1.37 11.70 -5.15
C PRO A 153 -0.92 11.66 -3.68
N SER A 154 -0.96 12.78 -2.95
CA SER A 154 -0.64 12.82 -1.53
C SER A 154 -1.58 11.96 -0.67
N TYR A 155 -2.87 11.85 -1.03
CA TYR A 155 -3.81 11.01 -0.28
C TYR A 155 -3.52 9.53 -0.50
N ILE A 156 -3.16 9.15 -1.72
CA ILE A 156 -2.75 7.78 -2.04
C ILE A 156 -1.45 7.43 -1.33
N PHE A 157 -0.49 8.36 -1.27
CA PHE A 157 0.72 8.18 -0.47
C PHE A 157 0.39 7.97 1.01
N ASN A 158 -0.46 8.82 1.60
CA ASN A 158 -0.86 8.70 3.00
C ASN A 158 -1.61 7.39 3.29
N GLN A 159 -2.50 6.96 2.39
CA GLN A 159 -3.18 5.67 2.49
C GLN A 159 -2.17 4.50 2.47
N ASN A 160 -1.13 4.61 1.63
CA ASN A 160 -0.04 3.64 1.58
C ASN A 160 0.78 3.62 2.87
N GLN A 161 1.02 4.78 3.50
CA GLN A 161 1.64 4.87 4.83
C GLN A 161 0.76 4.27 5.94
N LEU A 162 -0.56 4.43 5.85
CA LEU A 162 -1.52 3.78 6.74
C LEU A 162 -1.40 2.25 6.62
N PHE A 163 -1.43 1.70 5.40
CA PHE A 163 -1.25 0.26 5.20
C PHE A 163 0.11 -0.26 5.71
N ARG A 164 1.20 0.50 5.53
CA ARG A 164 2.52 0.15 6.10
C ARG A 164 2.51 0.10 7.62
N THR A 165 1.81 1.03 8.25
CA THR A 165 1.68 1.12 9.72
C THR A 165 0.96 -0.10 10.27
N TYR A 166 -0.08 -0.55 9.57
CA TYR A 166 -0.92 -1.69 9.97
C TYR A 166 -0.54 -3.01 9.29
N ALA A 167 0.62 -3.09 8.62
CA ALA A 167 0.99 -4.21 7.75
C ALA A 167 0.87 -5.59 8.42
N LEU A 168 1.21 -5.71 9.71
CA LEU A 168 1.03 -6.91 10.53
C LEU A 168 0.13 -6.64 11.75
N GLY A 169 -0.62 -5.54 11.71
CA GLY A 169 -1.46 -5.07 12.80
C GLY A 169 -2.83 -5.75 12.86
N ASN A 170 -3.67 -5.23 13.73
CA ASN A 170 -5.04 -5.71 13.88
C ASN A 170 -5.92 -5.29 12.68
N LEU A 171 -6.59 -6.25 12.06
CA LEU A 171 -7.44 -5.99 10.88
C LEU A 171 -8.62 -5.05 11.19
N ARG A 172 -9.24 -5.17 12.38
CA ARG A 172 -10.33 -4.27 12.78
C ARG A 172 -9.85 -2.83 12.90
N ASP A 173 -8.68 -2.62 13.48
CA ASP A 173 -8.11 -1.28 13.62
C ASP A 173 -7.71 -0.70 12.27
N LEU A 174 -7.15 -1.52 11.37
CA LEU A 174 -6.89 -1.14 9.98
C LEU A 174 -8.18 -0.75 9.26
N THR A 175 -9.22 -1.59 9.29
CA THR A 175 -10.51 -1.29 8.67
C THR A 175 -11.06 0.04 9.18
N LEU A 176 -11.03 0.27 10.49
CA LEU A 176 -11.52 1.52 11.10
C LEU A 176 -10.69 2.75 10.67
N ALA A 177 -9.37 2.58 10.53
CA ALA A 177 -8.49 3.64 10.04
C ALA A 177 -8.79 3.97 8.57
N VAL A 178 -8.99 2.95 7.73
CA VAL A 178 -9.37 3.10 6.32
C VAL A 178 -10.74 3.76 6.17
N SER A 179 -11.71 3.50 7.07
CA SER A 179 -13.01 4.19 7.05
C SER A 179 -12.91 5.72 7.21
N LYS A 180 -11.76 6.22 7.70
CA LYS A 180 -11.50 7.64 7.93
C LYS A 180 -10.43 8.21 6.98
N ASP A 181 -9.88 7.38 6.11
CA ASP A 181 -8.84 7.77 5.16
C ASP A 181 -9.42 8.69 4.06
N PRO A 182 -8.79 9.84 3.75
CA PRO A 182 -9.30 10.76 2.74
C PRO A 182 -9.47 10.17 1.34
N ALA A 183 -8.55 9.30 0.91
CA ALA A 183 -8.68 8.67 -0.42
C ALA A 183 -9.91 7.76 -0.46
N MET A 184 -10.13 6.94 0.58
CA MET A 184 -11.28 6.06 0.68
C MET A 184 -12.62 6.83 0.81
N LEU A 185 -12.65 7.86 1.65
CA LEU A 185 -13.84 8.69 1.86
C LEU A 185 -14.30 9.38 0.57
N ILE A 186 -13.37 9.83 -0.26
CA ILE A 186 -13.69 10.45 -1.55
C ILE A 186 -14.03 9.39 -2.60
N TYR A 187 -13.29 8.26 -2.62
CA TYR A 187 -13.46 7.24 -3.65
C TYR A 187 -14.87 6.62 -3.65
N LEU A 188 -15.42 6.36 -2.46
CA LEU A 188 -16.76 5.80 -2.29
C LEU A 188 -17.83 6.88 -2.04
N ASP A 189 -17.50 8.15 -2.29
CA ASP A 189 -18.38 9.32 -2.17
C ASP A 189 -18.94 9.54 -0.74
N ASN A 190 -18.35 8.91 0.28
CA ASN A 190 -18.71 9.10 1.69
C ASN A 190 -18.50 10.55 2.14
N ALA A 191 -17.53 11.25 1.55
CA ALA A 191 -17.29 12.67 1.80
C ALA A 191 -18.49 13.57 1.44
N LEU A 192 -19.45 13.08 0.65
CA LEU A 192 -20.68 13.78 0.26
C LEU A 192 -21.92 13.36 1.09
N SER A 193 -21.78 12.33 1.93
CA SER A 193 -22.87 11.78 2.75
C SER A 193 -23.36 12.80 3.78
N ASN A 194 -24.67 12.97 3.89
CA ASN A 194 -25.30 13.85 4.88
C ASN A 194 -26.67 13.29 5.31
N ALA A 195 -27.28 13.89 6.34
CA ALA A 195 -28.51 13.37 6.94
C ALA A 195 -29.69 13.28 5.96
N GLN A 196 -29.74 14.14 4.94
CA GLN A 196 -30.80 14.14 3.93
C GLN A 196 -30.50 13.19 2.77
N HIS A 197 -29.22 12.93 2.49
CA HIS A 197 -28.75 12.08 1.39
C HIS A 197 -27.65 11.15 1.92
N PRO A 198 -28.03 10.08 2.65
CA PRO A 198 -27.05 9.11 3.13
C PRO A 198 -26.43 8.35 1.95
N ASN A 199 -25.12 8.14 2.01
CA ASN A 199 -24.39 7.31 1.05
C ASN A 199 -24.07 5.95 1.68
N GLU A 200 -24.53 4.88 1.05
CA GLU A 200 -24.38 3.50 1.52
C GLU A 200 -23.22 2.74 0.86
N ASN A 201 -22.57 3.33 -0.16
CA ASN A 201 -21.55 2.65 -0.97
C ASN A 201 -20.44 2.04 -0.11
N TYR A 202 -19.89 2.80 0.84
CA TYR A 202 -18.85 2.26 1.72
C TYR A 202 -19.32 1.09 2.58
N ALA A 203 -20.53 1.17 3.13
CA ALA A 203 -21.06 0.09 3.95
C ALA A 203 -21.28 -1.18 3.12
N ARG A 204 -21.74 -1.04 1.87
CA ARG A 204 -21.90 -2.14 0.93
C ARG A 204 -20.55 -2.78 0.57
N GLU A 205 -19.59 -1.98 0.10
CA GLU A 205 -18.26 -2.47 -0.30
C GLU A 205 -17.49 -3.11 0.86
N LEU A 206 -17.76 -2.71 2.11
CA LEU A 206 -17.15 -3.33 3.29
C LEU A 206 -17.73 -4.72 3.61
N MET A 207 -18.96 -5.01 3.18
CA MET A 207 -19.65 -6.28 3.44
C MET A 207 -19.49 -7.31 2.31
N GLU A 208 -19.01 -6.90 1.13
CA GLU A 208 -18.70 -7.76 -0.04
C GLU A 208 -17.33 -8.44 0.08
#